data_AF-A0A7J6TJX0-F1
#
_entry.id   AF-A0A7J6TJX0-F1
#
_cell.length_a   1.000
_cell.length_b   1.000
_cell.length_c   1.000
_cell.angle_alpha   90.00
_cell.angle_beta   90.00
_cell.angle_gamma   90.00
#
_symmetry.space_group_name_H-M   'P 1'
#
loop_
_entity.id
_entity.type
_entity.pdbx_description
1 polymer ?
#
loop_
_entity_poly.entity_id
_entity_poly.type
_entity_poly.pdbx_seq_one_letter_code
_entity_poly.pdbx_strand_id
1 'polypeptide(L)'
;YRIGCRALERAAVMPFSDPPRRRSRFQGELIHRRCCIQEAEGKLRRIGPALARCISEVVLVDKRKPEDRQGPTKRVEDMSDDEVRKSWRVTADNRRLNSLKLCRISESGEQLVWAADAEVGDNAKRAHVISQHQRTALSILQGWPANCREYWACVDISEGFTQIELPKDLQSIFCIRSYDEQGNECIWASTRLSMGWKMSPLFFQKAISTLVSEARARVPNEPIYISHFQDDII
;
A
#
# COMPACT_ATOMS: atom_id res chain seq x y z
N TYR A 1 -5.67 10.78 -7.48
CA TYR A 1 -4.73 10.63 -8.61
C TYR A 1 -4.57 9.14 -8.89
N ARG A 2 -4.58 8.70 -10.17
CA ARG A 2 -4.45 7.27 -10.55
C ARG A 2 -3.14 7.05 -11.28
N ILE A 3 -2.39 6.02 -10.89
CA ILE A 3 -1.13 5.66 -11.55
C ILE A 3 -1.14 4.21 -11.93
N GLY A 4 -0.80 3.99 -13.19
CA GLY A 4 -0.66 2.67 -13.75
C GLY A 4 0.77 2.31 -14.12
N CYS A 5 1.00 1.00 -14.13
CA CYS A 5 2.10 0.34 -14.79
C CYS A 5 1.51 -0.87 -15.53
N ARG A 6 1.25 -0.74 -16.83
CA ARG A 6 0.62 -1.80 -17.64
C ARG A 6 1.33 -3.15 -17.51
N ALA A 7 2.65 -3.13 -17.40
CA ALA A 7 3.46 -4.34 -17.22
C ALA A 7 3.13 -5.07 -15.90
N LEU A 8 2.91 -4.33 -14.81
CA LEU A 8 2.54 -4.91 -13.52
C LEU A 8 1.05 -5.25 -13.44
N GLU A 9 0.19 -4.44 -14.04
CA GLU A 9 -1.26 -4.67 -14.11
C GLU A 9 -1.62 -5.94 -14.88
N ARG A 10 -0.86 -6.26 -15.93
CA ARG A 10 -1.04 -7.47 -16.73
C ARG A 10 -0.27 -8.67 -16.22
N ALA A 11 0.59 -8.49 -15.21
CA ALA A 11 1.37 -9.60 -14.69
C ALA A 11 0.45 -10.62 -14.01
N ALA A 12 0.54 -11.89 -14.43
CA ALA A 12 -0.22 -12.93 -13.74
C ALA A 12 0.40 -13.19 -12.36
N VAL A 13 -0.41 -13.67 -11.42
CA VAL A 13 0.05 -14.12 -10.10
C VAL A 13 -0.66 -15.43 -9.80
N MET A 14 0.07 -16.41 -9.27
CA MET A 14 -0.57 -17.64 -8.79
C MET A 14 -1.49 -17.28 -7.61
N PRO A 15 -2.79 -17.63 -7.67
CA PRO A 15 -3.71 -17.32 -6.58
C PRO A 15 -3.27 -17.96 -5.27
N PHE A 16 -3.46 -17.26 -4.16
CA PHE A 16 -3.23 -17.82 -2.84
C PHE A 16 -4.11 -17.18 -1.77
N SER A 17 -4.25 -17.89 -0.65
CA SER A 17 -4.89 -17.39 0.56
C SER A 17 -3.99 -17.71 1.74
N ASP A 18 -3.55 -16.68 2.48
CA ASP A 18 -2.74 -16.87 3.68
C ASP A 18 -3.61 -17.37 4.83
N PRO A 19 -3.15 -18.35 5.63
CA PRO A 19 -3.96 -18.91 6.71
C PRO A 19 -4.32 -17.84 7.74
N PRO A 20 -5.56 -17.86 8.28
CA PRO A 20 -5.98 -16.88 9.28
C PRO A 20 -5.20 -17.05 10.58
N ARG A 21 -4.80 -15.94 11.21
CA ARG A 21 -4.20 -15.96 12.55
C ARG A 21 -5.27 -16.22 13.60
N ARG A 22 -4.89 -16.91 14.67
CA ARG A 22 -5.71 -16.99 15.88
C ARG A 22 -5.85 -15.58 16.46
N ARG A 23 -7.09 -15.15 16.68
CA ARG A 23 -7.44 -13.83 17.21
C ARG A 23 -8.45 -13.96 18.32
N SER A 24 -8.42 -13.02 19.26
CA SER A 24 -9.53 -12.89 20.21
C SER A 24 -10.78 -12.40 19.47
N ARG A 25 -11.96 -12.67 20.06
CA ARG A 25 -13.24 -12.16 19.56
C ARG A 25 -13.20 -10.64 19.34
N PHE A 26 -12.69 -9.91 20.32
CA PHE A 26 -12.49 -8.46 20.25
C PHE A 26 -11.68 -8.02 19.03
N GLN A 27 -10.56 -8.70 18.75
CA GLN A 27 -9.72 -8.38 17.58
C GLN A 27 -10.45 -8.68 16.26
N GLY A 28 -11.21 -9.78 16.20
CA GLY A 28 -12.01 -10.13 15.03
C GLY A 28 -13.06 -9.07 14.71
N GLU A 29 -13.87 -8.71 15.70
CA GLU A 29 -14.90 -7.66 15.61
C GLU A 29 -14.29 -6.32 15.20
N LEU A 30 -13.20 -5.92 15.84
CA LEU A 30 -12.51 -4.66 15.55
C LEU A 30 -11.97 -4.59 14.12
N ILE A 31 -11.44 -5.70 13.62
CA ILE A 31 -10.93 -5.81 12.25
C ILE A 31 -12.07 -5.67 11.26
N HIS A 32 -13.19 -6.38 11.48
CA HIS A 32 -14.38 -6.24 10.64
C HIS A 32 -14.90 -4.80 10.66
N ARG A 33 -15.05 -4.20 11.85
CA ARG A 33 -15.50 -2.81 11.99
C ARG A 33 -14.59 -1.85 11.23
N ARG A 34 -13.26 -2.00 11.36
CA ARG A 34 -12.32 -1.13 10.65
C ARG A 34 -12.36 -1.33 9.13
N CYS A 35 -12.60 -2.54 8.64
CA CYS A 35 -12.82 -2.78 7.21
C CYS A 35 -14.09 -2.07 6.70
N CYS A 36 -15.20 -2.15 7.44
CA CYS A 36 -16.45 -1.44 7.08
C CYS A 36 -16.23 0.08 7.00
N ILE A 37 -15.51 0.66 7.97
CA ILE A 37 -15.21 2.09 7.92
C ILE A 37 -14.29 2.42 6.73
N GLN A 38 -13.28 1.60 6.45
CA GLN A 38 -12.42 1.79 5.27
C GLN A 38 -13.17 1.62 3.94
N GLU A 39 -14.22 0.80 3.88
CA GLU A 39 -15.13 0.72 2.74
C GLU A 39 -15.92 2.03 2.57
N ALA A 40 -16.49 2.56 3.66
CA ALA A 40 -17.18 3.85 3.64
C ALA A 40 -16.26 5.01 3.23
N GLU A 41 -14.97 4.96 3.61
CA GLU A 41 -13.93 5.91 3.19
C GLU A 41 -13.46 5.69 1.73
N GLY A 42 -13.99 4.68 1.01
CA GLY A 42 -13.57 4.34 -0.35
C GLY A 42 -12.10 3.90 -0.43
N LYS A 43 -11.59 3.25 0.61
CA LYS A 43 -10.25 2.65 0.69
C LYS A 43 -10.28 1.15 0.44
N LEU A 44 -11.33 0.49 0.90
CA LEU A 44 -11.64 -0.91 0.59
C LEU A 44 -12.92 -1.00 -0.24
N ARG A 45 -13.12 -2.16 -0.86
CA ARG A 45 -14.38 -2.53 -1.51
C ARG A 45 -14.66 -3.99 -1.21
N ARG A 46 -15.87 -4.31 -0.75
CA ARG A 46 -16.29 -5.70 -0.60
C ARG A 46 -16.39 -6.39 -1.96
N ILE A 47 -15.85 -7.60 -2.05
CA ILE A 47 -15.87 -8.41 -3.28
C ILE A 47 -16.22 -9.87 -2.95
N GLY A 48 -16.70 -10.60 -3.95
CA GLY A 48 -16.92 -12.05 -3.82
C GLY A 48 -15.59 -12.84 -3.91
N PRO A 49 -15.53 -14.06 -3.33
CA PRO A 49 -14.32 -14.89 -3.34
C PRO A 49 -13.75 -15.16 -4.73
N ALA A 50 -14.61 -15.35 -5.74
CA ALA A 50 -14.19 -15.60 -7.12
C ALA A 50 -13.42 -14.43 -7.77
N LEU A 51 -13.52 -13.22 -7.21
CA LEU A 51 -12.83 -12.03 -7.72
C LEU A 51 -11.48 -11.79 -7.03
N ALA A 52 -11.20 -12.49 -5.92
CA ALA A 52 -9.96 -12.36 -5.18
C ALA A 52 -8.92 -13.33 -5.76
N ARG A 53 -7.78 -12.79 -6.22
CA ARG A 53 -6.64 -13.60 -6.64
C ARG A 53 -5.75 -13.94 -5.46
N CYS A 54 -5.45 -12.95 -4.63
CA CYS A 54 -4.60 -13.14 -3.46
C CYS A 54 -5.30 -12.57 -2.23
N ILE A 55 -5.39 -13.38 -1.18
CA ILE A 55 -5.92 -12.98 0.12
C ILE A 55 -4.76 -13.02 1.11
N SER A 56 -4.24 -11.84 1.46
CA SER A 56 -3.22 -11.70 2.49
C SER A 56 -3.85 -11.67 3.87
N GLU A 57 -3.09 -12.16 4.84
CA GLU A 57 -3.53 -12.12 6.23
C GLU A 57 -3.60 -10.67 6.74
N VAL A 58 -4.61 -10.36 7.55
CA VAL A 58 -4.76 -9.02 8.12
C VAL A 58 -3.69 -8.73 9.18
N VAL A 59 -3.22 -7.49 9.23
CA VAL A 59 -2.45 -6.94 10.35
C VAL A 59 -3.28 -5.86 11.03
N LEU A 60 -3.60 -6.10 12.31
CA LEU A 60 -4.19 -5.10 13.19
C LEU A 60 -3.06 -4.41 13.97
N VAL A 61 -2.99 -3.09 13.85
CA VAL A 61 -2.00 -2.26 14.55
C VAL A 61 -2.74 -1.39 15.57
N ASP A 62 -2.30 -1.47 16.82
CA ASP A 62 -2.74 -0.59 17.90
C ASP A 62 -1.88 0.69 17.90
N LYS A 63 -2.52 1.83 17.62
CA LYS A 63 -1.90 3.16 17.58
C LYS A 63 -1.91 3.85 18.94
N ARG A 64 -2.60 3.30 19.94
CA ARG A 64 -2.68 3.91 21.27
C ARG A 64 -1.31 3.93 21.93
N LYS A 65 -1.04 5.01 22.67
CA LYS A 65 0.19 5.17 23.44
C LYS A 65 0.29 4.04 24.47
N PRO A 66 1.50 3.61 24.85
CA PRO A 66 1.67 2.55 25.84
C PRO A 66 0.87 2.77 27.14
N GLU A 67 0.81 4.02 27.63
CA GLU A 67 0.02 4.38 28.82
C GLU A 67 -1.51 4.16 28.65
N ASP A 68 -2.02 4.29 27.43
CA ASP A 68 -3.44 4.17 27.07
C ASP A 68 -3.84 2.73 26.68
N ARG A 69 -2.90 1.78 26.72
CA ARG A 69 -3.13 0.36 26.35
C ARG A 69 -3.74 -0.48 27.46
N GLN A 70 -4.23 0.14 28.55
CA GLN A 70 -5.09 -0.58 29.48
C GLN A 70 -6.22 -1.24 28.68
N GLY A 71 -6.46 -2.53 28.98
CA GLY A 71 -7.30 -3.40 28.16
C GLY A 71 -8.65 -2.77 27.82
N PRO A 72 -9.30 -3.18 26.72
CA PRO A 72 -10.51 -2.52 26.25
C PRO A 72 -11.57 -2.50 27.37
N THR A 73 -11.86 -1.31 27.89
CA THR A 73 -12.92 -1.06 28.88
C THR A 73 -14.31 -1.07 28.25
N LYS A 74 -14.38 -1.02 26.92
CA LYS A 74 -15.62 -1.01 26.13
C LYS A 74 -15.64 -2.14 25.11
N ARG A 75 -16.84 -2.64 24.79
CA ARG A 75 -17.05 -3.58 23.67
C ARG A 75 -16.86 -2.82 22.36
N VAL A 76 -16.50 -3.52 21.28
CA VAL A 76 -16.26 -2.89 19.97
C VAL A 76 -17.52 -2.17 19.46
N GLU A 77 -18.69 -2.75 19.70
CA GLU A 77 -20.00 -2.19 19.33
C GLU A 77 -20.32 -0.84 20.00
N ASP A 78 -19.72 -0.58 21.16
CA ASP A 78 -19.93 0.67 21.92
C ASP A 78 -18.94 1.78 21.51
N MET A 79 -18.03 1.51 20.57
CA MET A 79 -17.03 2.46 20.11
C MET A 79 -17.53 3.22 18.87
N SER A 80 -17.32 4.53 18.86
CA SER A 80 -17.55 5.35 17.67
C SER A 80 -16.53 5.04 16.58
N ASP A 81 -16.90 5.29 15.32
CA ASP A 81 -16.00 5.08 14.18
C ASP A 81 -14.72 5.92 14.26
N ASP A 82 -14.81 7.12 14.84
CA ASP A 82 -13.67 8.00 15.05
C ASP A 82 -12.72 7.48 16.14
N GLU A 83 -13.24 6.94 17.24
CA GLU A 83 -12.42 6.27 18.25
C GLU A 83 -11.68 5.07 17.64
N VAL A 84 -12.41 4.25 16.87
CA VAL A 84 -11.84 3.09 16.19
C VAL A 84 -10.76 3.49 15.19
N ARG A 85 -11.03 4.51 14.36
CA ARG A 85 -10.11 5.04 13.34
C ARG A 85 -8.81 5.59 13.92
N LYS A 86 -8.90 6.33 15.02
CA LYS A 86 -7.73 6.93 15.69
C LYS A 86 -6.88 5.88 16.38
N SER A 87 -7.53 4.90 17.01
CA SER A 87 -6.87 3.92 17.87
C SER A 87 -6.30 2.71 17.12
N TRP A 88 -6.89 2.33 15.98
CA TRP A 88 -6.46 1.13 15.25
C TRP A 88 -6.33 1.32 13.76
N ARG A 89 -5.38 0.57 13.18
CA ARG A 89 -5.18 0.47 11.74
C ARG A 89 -5.23 -0.98 11.31
N VAL A 90 -5.99 -1.24 10.25
CA VAL A 90 -6.02 -2.52 9.53
C VAL A 90 -5.23 -2.38 8.24
N THR A 91 -4.28 -3.28 8.02
CA THR A 91 -3.49 -3.41 6.77
C THR A 91 -3.36 -4.88 6.38
N ALA A 92 -2.79 -5.15 5.22
CA ALA A 92 -2.43 -6.51 4.79
C ALA A 92 -0.99 -6.87 5.17
N ASP A 93 -0.72 -8.13 5.50
CA ASP A 93 0.63 -8.69 5.59
C ASP A 93 1.14 -9.03 4.19
N ASN A 94 1.81 -8.07 3.57
CA ASN A 94 2.29 -8.20 2.19
C ASN A 94 3.62 -8.97 2.09
N ARG A 95 4.12 -9.64 3.14
CA ARG A 95 5.42 -10.35 3.09
C ARG A 95 5.47 -11.40 2.00
N ARG A 96 4.40 -12.19 1.83
CA ARG A 96 4.31 -13.20 0.76
C ARG A 96 4.26 -12.56 -0.62
N LEU A 97 3.47 -11.49 -0.80
CA LEU A 97 3.49 -10.73 -2.05
C LEU A 97 4.87 -10.13 -2.35
N ASN A 98 5.58 -9.68 -1.31
CA ASN A 98 6.90 -9.09 -1.44
C ASN A 98 7.99 -10.12 -1.77
N SER A 99 7.81 -11.40 -1.42
CA SER A 99 8.76 -12.45 -1.79
C SER A 99 8.63 -12.87 -3.27
N LEU A 100 7.51 -12.56 -3.92
CA LEU A 100 7.33 -12.86 -5.35
C LEU A 100 8.30 -12.05 -6.21
N LYS A 101 8.85 -12.68 -7.24
CA LYS A 101 9.70 -12.04 -8.25
C LYS A 101 8.93 -11.91 -9.55
N LEU A 102 9.18 -10.81 -10.26
CA LEU A 102 8.63 -10.60 -11.59
C LEU A 102 9.52 -11.34 -12.60
N CYS A 103 8.95 -12.33 -13.28
CA CYS A 103 9.62 -13.19 -14.25
C CYS A 103 8.99 -13.02 -15.63
N ARG A 104 9.80 -13.24 -16.68
CA ARG A 104 9.31 -13.33 -18.07
C ARG A 104 9.12 -14.80 -18.43
N ILE A 105 7.95 -15.15 -18.96
CA ILE A 105 7.62 -16.56 -19.29
C ILE A 105 7.83 -16.88 -20.79
N SER A 106 7.82 -15.88 -21.67
CA SER A 106 8.07 -16.10 -23.10
C SER A 106 9.36 -15.41 -23.58
N GLU A 107 10.01 -16.00 -24.59
CA GLU A 107 11.18 -15.41 -25.24
C GLU A 107 10.88 -14.04 -25.86
N SER A 108 9.63 -13.84 -26.32
CA SER A 108 9.11 -12.54 -26.79
C SER A 108 9.02 -11.45 -25.69
N GLY A 109 9.08 -11.83 -24.40
CA GLY A 109 9.11 -10.89 -23.28
C GLY A 109 7.77 -10.20 -22.93
N GLU A 110 6.68 -10.54 -23.62
CA GLU A 110 5.39 -9.84 -23.43
C GLU A 110 4.60 -10.31 -22.20
N GLN A 111 4.82 -11.54 -21.73
CA GLN A 111 4.11 -12.09 -20.58
C GLN A 111 4.97 -12.07 -19.32
N LEU A 112 4.49 -11.32 -18.33
CA LEU A 112 5.09 -11.19 -17.01
C LEU A 112 4.29 -11.97 -15.97
N VAL A 113 4.99 -12.62 -15.04
CA VAL A 113 4.36 -13.35 -13.94
C VAL A 113 5.08 -13.05 -12.63
N TRP A 114 4.31 -12.87 -11.57
CA TRP A 114 4.76 -12.85 -10.19
C TRP A 114 4.80 -14.29 -9.66
N ALA A 115 6.00 -14.83 -9.47
CA ALA A 115 6.21 -16.19 -8.99
C ALA A 115 7.12 -16.22 -7.76
N ALA A 116 6.91 -17.20 -6.88
CA ALA A 116 7.81 -17.43 -5.76
C ALA A 116 9.15 -17.99 -6.27
N ASP A 117 10.27 -17.64 -5.64
CA ASP A 117 11.60 -18.04 -6.14
C ASP A 117 11.77 -19.57 -6.24
N ALA A 118 11.10 -20.33 -5.37
CA ALA A 118 11.10 -21.80 -5.38
C ALA A 118 10.29 -22.41 -6.54
N GLU A 119 9.37 -21.65 -7.15
CA GLU A 119 8.50 -22.09 -8.25
C GLU A 119 9.08 -21.71 -9.63
N VAL A 120 10.15 -20.92 -9.64
CA VAL A 120 10.82 -20.44 -10.84
C VAL A 120 11.89 -21.46 -11.23
N GLY A 121 11.58 -22.35 -12.18
CA GLY A 121 12.57 -23.27 -12.75
C GLY A 121 13.73 -22.52 -13.41
N ASP A 122 14.89 -23.19 -13.54
CA ASP A 122 16.17 -22.58 -13.96
C ASP A 122 16.14 -21.81 -15.30
N ASN A 123 15.14 -22.08 -16.16
CA ASN A 123 15.00 -21.47 -17.47
C ASN A 123 14.37 -20.06 -17.47
N ALA A 124 13.79 -19.60 -16.36
CA ALA A 124 13.15 -18.29 -16.33
C ALA A 124 14.17 -17.16 -16.17
N LYS A 125 14.23 -16.26 -17.15
CA LYS A 125 15.06 -15.05 -17.06
C LYS A 125 14.48 -14.12 -15.99
N ARG A 126 15.17 -14.02 -14.85
CA ARG A 126 14.84 -13.09 -13.76
C ARG A 126 14.90 -11.65 -14.26
N ALA A 127 13.83 -10.87 -14.12
CA ALA A 127 13.93 -9.43 -14.30
C ALA A 127 14.82 -8.88 -13.18
N HIS A 128 15.76 -7.99 -13.51
CA HIS A 128 16.74 -7.44 -12.55
C HIS A 128 16.09 -7.05 -11.21
N VAL A 129 16.69 -7.53 -10.12
CA VAL A 129 16.29 -7.18 -8.75
C VAL A 129 16.80 -5.76 -8.49
N ILE A 130 15.94 -4.76 -8.70
CA ILE A 130 16.24 -3.39 -8.29
C ILE A 130 15.90 -3.29 -6.80
N SER A 131 16.91 -3.21 -5.94
CA SER A 131 16.77 -3.23 -4.48
C SER A 131 16.41 -1.88 -3.85
N GLN A 132 16.62 -0.77 -4.58
CA GLN A 132 16.29 0.58 -4.12
C GLN A 132 15.80 1.44 -5.28
N HIS A 133 14.56 1.90 -5.21
CA HIS A 133 13.97 2.80 -6.21
C HIS A 133 14.20 4.29 -5.91
N GLN A 134 14.76 4.63 -4.74
CA GLN A 134 14.89 6.01 -4.26
C GLN A 134 16.34 6.48 -4.20
N ARG A 135 16.52 7.75 -4.57
CA ARG A 135 17.76 8.52 -4.37
C ARG A 135 17.97 8.76 -2.87
N THR A 136 19.23 8.83 -2.42
CA THR A 136 19.53 9.12 -1.00
C THR A 136 19.23 10.59 -0.68
N ALA A 137 18.89 10.89 0.58
CA ALA A 137 18.63 12.27 1.03
C ALA A 137 19.77 13.23 0.64
N LEU A 138 21.03 12.81 0.85
CA LEU A 138 22.21 13.59 0.46
C LEU A 138 22.23 13.90 -1.05
N SER A 139 21.92 12.91 -1.90
CA SER A 139 21.91 13.11 -3.36
C SER A 139 20.80 14.04 -3.85
N ILE A 140 19.70 14.15 -3.09
CA ILE A 140 18.62 15.10 -3.35
C ILE A 140 19.07 16.51 -2.96
N LEU A 141 19.62 16.69 -1.76
CA LEU A 141 20.13 17.97 -1.27
C LEU A 141 21.24 18.53 -2.16
N GLN A 142 22.17 17.69 -2.62
CA GLN A 142 23.22 18.10 -3.56
C GLN A 142 22.67 18.59 -4.90
N GLY A 143 21.49 18.11 -5.31
CA GLY A 143 20.81 18.51 -6.53
C GLY A 143 20.07 19.85 -6.43
N TRP A 144 19.99 20.46 -5.25
CA TRP A 144 19.31 21.74 -5.06
C TRP A 144 20.15 22.91 -5.57
N PRO A 145 19.55 23.88 -6.28
CA PRO A 145 20.23 25.12 -6.64
C PRO A 145 20.80 25.82 -5.39
N ALA A 146 22.02 26.37 -5.50
CA ALA A 146 22.71 26.96 -4.35
C ALA A 146 21.90 28.08 -3.67
N ASN A 147 21.17 28.86 -4.46
CA ASN A 147 20.30 29.95 -4.03
C ASN A 147 19.02 29.49 -3.30
N CYS A 148 18.73 28.19 -3.23
CA CYS A 148 17.55 27.63 -2.56
C CYS A 148 17.89 26.83 -1.30
N ARG A 149 19.14 26.88 -0.81
CA ARG A 149 19.62 26.03 0.31
C ARG A 149 19.50 26.68 1.69
N GLU A 150 19.26 27.98 1.79
CA GLU A 150 19.24 28.71 3.07
C GLU A 150 17.94 28.51 3.84
N TYR A 151 16.81 28.44 3.15
CA TYR A 151 15.49 28.27 3.74
C TYR A 151 14.75 27.13 3.04
N TRP A 152 14.19 26.22 3.81
CA TRP A 152 13.36 25.13 3.31
C TRP A 152 12.18 24.90 4.26
N ALA A 153 11.09 24.40 3.70
CA ALA A 153 9.94 23.92 4.46
C ALA A 153 9.73 22.44 4.10
N CYS A 154 9.15 21.68 5.02
CA CYS A 154 8.75 20.30 4.75
C CYS A 154 7.26 20.16 4.93
N VAL A 155 6.59 19.55 3.96
CA VAL A 155 5.18 19.19 4.03
C VAL A 155 5.08 17.67 4.01
N ASP A 156 4.74 17.10 5.17
CA ASP A 156 4.42 15.68 5.32
C ASP A 156 3.08 15.36 4.65
N ILE A 157 3.07 14.38 3.75
CA ILE A 157 1.82 13.88 3.16
C ILE A 157 1.25 12.78 4.03
N SER A 158 0.41 13.18 4.99
CA SER A 158 -0.33 12.23 5.83
C SER A 158 -1.17 11.25 5.02
N GLU A 159 -1.00 9.96 5.31
CA GLU A 159 -1.60 8.84 4.57
C GLU A 159 -1.35 8.84 3.05
N GLY A 160 -0.20 9.34 2.58
CA GLY A 160 0.09 9.51 1.15
C GLY A 160 -0.25 8.31 0.25
N PHE A 161 0.11 7.08 0.66
CA PHE A 161 -0.22 5.89 -0.14
C PHE A 161 -1.73 5.68 -0.33
N THR A 162 -2.56 5.96 0.68
CA THR A 162 -4.01 5.73 0.59
C THR A 162 -4.71 6.77 -0.29
N GLN A 163 -4.02 7.85 -0.68
CA GLN A 163 -4.53 8.87 -1.61
C GLN A 163 -4.37 8.47 -3.09
N ILE A 164 -3.54 7.47 -3.37
CA ILE A 164 -3.32 6.96 -4.74
C ILE A 164 -4.30 5.84 -5.02
N GLU A 165 -5.10 6.01 -6.07
CA GLU A 165 -6.00 4.97 -6.55
C GLU A 165 -5.21 3.84 -7.22
N LEU A 166 -5.52 2.60 -6.81
CA LEU A 166 -4.95 1.40 -7.38
C LEU A 166 -5.74 0.98 -8.63
N PRO A 167 -5.06 0.69 -9.77
CA PRO A 167 -5.73 0.17 -10.96
C PRO A 167 -6.59 -1.06 -10.65
N LYS A 168 -7.80 -1.12 -11.23
CA LYS A 168 -8.79 -2.19 -10.98
C LYS A 168 -8.19 -3.60 -11.12
N ASP A 169 -7.33 -3.79 -12.12
CA ASP A 169 -6.71 -5.09 -12.40
C ASP A 169 -5.78 -5.57 -11.26
N LEU A 170 -5.15 -4.63 -10.54
CA LEU A 170 -4.28 -4.92 -9.40
C LEU A 170 -5.07 -5.13 -8.09
N GLN A 171 -6.29 -4.59 -7.96
CA GLN A 171 -7.05 -4.65 -6.71
C GLN A 171 -7.30 -6.09 -6.24
N SER A 172 -7.52 -7.01 -7.17
CA SER A 172 -7.73 -8.44 -6.91
C SER A 172 -6.54 -9.15 -6.22
N ILE A 173 -5.35 -8.54 -6.26
CA ILE A 173 -4.12 -9.07 -5.64
C ILE A 173 -3.97 -8.57 -4.19
N PHE A 174 -4.61 -7.45 -3.86
CA PHE A 174 -4.53 -6.86 -2.52
C PHE A 174 -5.86 -7.05 -1.80
N CYS A 175 -6.19 -8.31 -1.52
CA CYS A 175 -7.37 -8.64 -0.74
C CYS A 175 -7.00 -9.02 0.69
N ILE A 176 -7.91 -8.70 1.61
CA ILE A 176 -7.89 -9.17 3.00
C ILE A 176 -9.24 -9.77 3.36
N ARG A 177 -9.29 -10.52 4.46
CA ARG A 177 -10.54 -11.07 4.99
C ARG A 177 -10.83 -10.62 6.41
N SER A 178 -12.11 -10.49 6.72
CA SER A 178 -12.66 -10.39 8.07
C SER A 178 -13.88 -11.30 8.18
N TYR A 179 -14.44 -11.41 9.39
CA TYR A 179 -15.66 -12.16 9.65
C TYR A 179 -16.68 -11.21 10.27
N ASP A 180 -17.93 -11.25 9.80
CA ASP A 180 -19.02 -10.47 10.39
C ASP A 180 -19.48 -11.06 11.74
N GLU A 181 -20.48 -10.44 12.35
CA GLU A 181 -21.04 -10.84 13.65
C GLU A 181 -21.65 -12.24 13.63
N GLN A 182 -22.09 -12.72 12.46
CA GLN A 182 -22.65 -14.05 12.25
C GLN A 182 -21.56 -15.08 11.91
N GLY A 183 -20.30 -14.65 11.79
CA GLY A 183 -19.16 -15.51 11.43
C GLY A 183 -19.00 -15.74 9.93
N ASN A 184 -19.72 -15.00 9.08
CA ASN A 184 -19.56 -15.12 7.63
C ASN A 184 -18.28 -14.41 7.17
N GLU A 185 -17.57 -15.04 6.24
CA GLU A 185 -16.36 -14.45 5.65
C GLU A 185 -16.72 -13.26 4.76
N CYS A 186 -16.03 -12.14 4.98
CA CYS A 186 -16.08 -10.93 4.17
C CYS A 186 -14.71 -10.69 3.54
N ILE A 187 -14.65 -10.61 2.21
CA ILE A 187 -13.41 -10.33 1.47
C ILE A 187 -13.42 -8.89 0.97
N TRP A 188 -12.30 -8.21 1.18
CA TRP A 188 -12.13 -6.79 0.91
C TRP A 188 -10.95 -6.59 -0.02
N ALA A 189 -11.17 -5.97 -1.17
CA ALA A 189 -10.11 -5.55 -2.07
C ALA A 189 -9.69 -4.11 -1.76
N SER A 190 -8.38 -3.86 -1.70
CA SER A 190 -7.84 -2.50 -1.60
C SER A 190 -8.11 -1.74 -2.90
N THR A 191 -8.73 -0.58 -2.80
CA THR A 191 -8.93 0.34 -3.93
C THR A 191 -7.82 1.38 -4.02
N ARG A 192 -6.99 1.46 -2.97
CA ARG A 192 -5.87 2.38 -2.84
C ARG A 192 -4.55 1.62 -2.80
N LEU A 193 -3.46 2.33 -3.03
CA LEU A 193 -2.13 1.74 -3.02
C LEU A 193 -1.84 1.09 -1.64
N SER A 194 -1.57 -0.21 -1.66
CA SER A 194 -1.44 -1.00 -0.44
C SER A 194 -0.18 -0.63 0.35
N MET A 195 -0.33 -0.35 1.64
CA MET A 195 0.82 -0.13 2.54
C MET A 195 1.63 -1.42 2.72
N GLY A 196 2.94 -1.31 2.79
CA GLY A 196 3.84 -2.45 3.02
C GLY A 196 4.10 -3.34 1.80
N TRP A 197 3.53 -3.02 0.63
CA TRP A 197 3.95 -3.66 -0.63
C TRP A 197 5.23 -3.00 -1.16
N LYS A 198 6.21 -3.81 -1.55
CA LYS A 198 7.57 -3.35 -1.94
C LYS A 198 7.57 -2.41 -3.14
N MET A 199 6.55 -2.47 -4.00
CA MET A 199 6.44 -1.60 -5.18
C MET A 199 5.65 -0.32 -4.90
N SER A 200 4.95 -0.21 -3.77
CA SER A 200 4.19 1.00 -3.43
C SER A 200 5.05 2.27 -3.45
N PRO A 201 6.29 2.29 -2.93
CA PRO A 201 7.17 3.45 -3.05
C PRO A 201 7.41 3.89 -4.50
N LEU A 202 7.50 2.96 -5.45
CA LEU A 202 7.70 3.28 -6.87
C LEU A 202 6.46 3.94 -7.47
N PHE A 203 5.26 3.40 -7.20
CA PHE A 203 4.01 4.02 -7.65
C PHE A 203 3.82 5.41 -7.02
N PHE A 204 4.14 5.55 -5.74
CA PHE A 204 4.04 6.81 -5.02
C PHE A 204 5.02 7.85 -5.54
N GLN A 205 6.29 7.48 -5.73
CA GLN A 205 7.30 8.34 -6.34
C GLN A 205 6.87 8.84 -7.72
N LYS A 206 6.30 7.97 -8.56
CA LYS A 206 5.76 8.39 -9.86
C LYS A 206 4.63 9.42 -9.72
N ALA A 207 3.81 9.32 -8.68
CA ALA A 207 2.74 10.27 -8.38
C ALA A 207 3.28 11.62 -8.03
N ILE A 208 4.09 11.65 -6.98
CA ILE A 208 4.58 12.89 -6.41
C ILE A 208 5.51 13.58 -7.39
N SER A 209 6.33 12.83 -8.14
CA SER A 209 7.16 13.43 -9.20
C SER A 209 6.33 14.16 -10.26
N THR A 210 5.16 13.62 -10.63
CA THR A 210 4.27 14.29 -11.59
C THR A 210 3.67 15.56 -10.98
N LEU A 211 3.16 15.48 -9.74
CA LEU A 211 2.60 16.62 -9.02
C LEU A 211 3.64 17.73 -8.78
N VAL A 212 4.85 17.38 -8.39
CA VAL A 212 5.97 18.32 -8.21
C VAL A 212 6.35 18.96 -9.54
N SER A 213 6.36 18.20 -10.64
CA SER A 213 6.61 18.77 -11.97
C SER A 213 5.52 19.77 -12.37
N GLU A 214 4.26 19.46 -12.12
CA GLU A 214 3.14 20.38 -12.37
C GLU A 214 3.21 21.63 -11.48
N ALA A 215 3.58 21.46 -10.20
CA ALA A 215 3.75 22.58 -9.27
C ALA A 215 4.87 23.51 -9.72
N ARG A 216 6.05 22.96 -10.07
CA ARG A 216 7.18 23.73 -10.62
C ARG A 216 6.79 24.52 -11.88
N ALA A 217 5.99 23.92 -12.76
CA ALA A 217 5.51 24.60 -13.97
C ALA A 217 4.61 25.81 -13.70
N ARG A 218 4.00 25.89 -12.50
CA ARG A 218 3.17 27.05 -12.08
C ARG A 218 3.97 28.18 -11.44
N VAL A 219 5.21 27.93 -11.03
CA VAL A 219 6.09 28.92 -10.40
C VAL A 219 7.45 29.04 -11.11
N PRO A 220 7.50 29.15 -12.46
CA PRO A 220 8.74 29.00 -13.23
C PRO A 220 9.77 30.11 -12.98
N ASN A 221 9.34 31.26 -12.46
CA ASN A 221 10.18 32.44 -12.21
C ASN A 221 10.37 32.75 -10.73
N GLU A 222 9.83 31.90 -9.84
CA GLU A 222 10.01 32.08 -8.40
C GLU A 222 11.35 31.47 -7.98
N PRO A 223 12.04 32.03 -6.98
CA PRO A 223 13.27 31.46 -6.42
C PRO A 223 12.96 30.25 -5.51
N ILE A 224 12.08 29.36 -5.95
CA ILE A 224 11.55 28.23 -5.20
C ILE A 224 11.93 26.93 -5.92
N TYR A 225 12.57 26.02 -5.18
CA TYR A 225 12.86 24.67 -5.67
C TYR A 225 12.03 23.65 -4.90
N ILE A 226 11.02 23.08 -5.55
CA ILE A 226 10.15 22.07 -4.94
C ILE A 226 10.69 20.67 -5.27
N SER A 227 10.98 19.83 -4.30
CA SER A 227 11.41 18.44 -4.44
C SER A 227 10.49 17.51 -3.64
N HIS A 228 10.76 16.21 -3.71
CA HIS A 228 10.20 15.27 -2.75
C HIS A 228 11.23 14.24 -2.31
N PHE A 229 11.04 13.71 -1.11
CA PHE A 229 11.77 12.58 -0.57
C PHE A 229 10.78 11.67 0.15
N GLN A 230 10.60 10.45 -0.35
CA GLN A 230 9.58 9.53 0.19
C GLN A 230 8.18 10.16 0.17
N ASP A 231 7.57 10.34 1.33
CA ASP A 231 6.27 10.98 1.60
C ASP A 231 6.36 12.47 1.93
N ASP A 232 7.56 13.05 1.96
CA ASP A 232 7.78 14.47 2.20
C ASP A 232 7.88 15.27 0.89
N ILE A 233 7.21 16.41 0.83
CA ILE A 233 7.47 17.48 -0.15
C ILE A 233 8.38 18.51 0.52
N ILE A 234 9.44 18.88 -0.17
CA ILE A 234 10.46 19.81 0.32
C ILE A 234 10.56 21.02 -0.60
#